data_AF-A0A382GLF8-F1
#
_entry.id   AF-A0A382GLF8-F1
#
_cell.length_a   1.000
_cell.length_b   1.000
_cell.length_c   1.000
_cell.angle_alpha   90.00
_cell.angle_beta   90.00
_cell.angle_gamma   90.00
#
_symmetry.space_group_name_H-M   'P 1'
#
loop_
_entity.id
_entity.type
_entity.pdbx_description
1 polymer ?
#
loop_
_entity_poly.entity_id
_entity_poly.type
_entity_poly.pdbx_seq_one_letter_code
_entity_poly.pdbx_strand_id
1 'polypeptide(L)'
;METIFLNDFLDGEILREKVFREKVANIDWSQYADKRVLIKGCSEVPIPTWAYLILTAELAQFVKRIYFGELRSAVKIFVKD
;
A
#
# COMPACT_ATOMS: atom_id res chain seq x y z
N MET A 1 -2.77 -11.78 7.31
CA MET A 1 -2.90 -10.38 6.84
C MET A 1 -1.68 -10.15 5.99
N GLU A 2 -1.88 -9.82 4.71
CA GLU A 2 -0.77 -9.53 3.81
C GLU A 2 -0.20 -8.15 4.12
N THR A 3 1.09 -7.95 3.89
CA THR A 3 1.74 -6.64 4.09
C THR A 3 2.35 -6.18 2.78
N ILE A 4 2.05 -4.95 2.40
CA ILE A 4 2.70 -4.24 1.29
C ILE A 4 3.64 -3.21 1.91
N PHE A 5 4.91 -3.25 1.53
CA PHE A 5 5.92 -2.32 2.02
C PHE A 5 6.10 -1.21 0.99
N LEU A 6 5.98 0.04 1.42
CA LEU A 6 6.21 1.19 0.53
C LEU A 6 7.66 1.27 0.01
N ASN A 7 8.60 0.59 0.69
CA ASN A 7 9.99 0.45 0.27
C ASN A 7 10.13 -0.25 -1.09
N ASP A 8 9.23 -1.17 -1.42
CA ASP A 8 9.28 -1.92 -2.69
C ASP A 8 9.07 -1.01 -3.91
N PHE A 9 8.51 0.18 -3.67
CA PHE A 9 8.21 1.16 -4.70
C PHE A 9 9.25 2.27 -4.82
N LEU A 10 10.31 2.25 -4.02
CA LEU A 10 11.37 3.26 -4.09
C LEU A 10 12.12 3.21 -5.42
N ASP A 11 12.61 4.38 -5.83
CA ASP A 11 13.58 4.56 -6.91
C ASP A 11 14.87 5.12 -6.29
N GLY A 12 15.78 4.21 -5.93
CA GLY A 12 16.88 4.51 -5.02
C GLY A 12 16.37 4.76 -3.60
N GLU A 13 16.69 5.92 -3.03
CA GLU A 13 16.31 6.32 -1.66
C GLU A 13 15.11 7.29 -1.63
N ILE A 14 14.33 7.38 -2.72
CA ILE A 14 13.20 8.30 -2.81
C ILE A 14 12.02 7.69 -3.58
N LEU A 15 10.80 8.09 -3.20
CA LEU A 15 9.62 7.86 -4.01
C LEU A 15 9.52 8.90 -5.13
N ARG A 16 9.72 8.46 -6.37
CA ARG A 16 9.39 9.24 -7.56
C ARG A 16 8.01 8.86 -8.06
N GLU A 17 7.10 9.83 -8.14
CA GLU A 17 5.69 9.58 -8.46
C GLU A 17 5.51 8.80 -9.79
N LYS A 18 6.25 9.17 -10.84
CA LYS A 18 6.16 8.48 -12.13
C LYS A 18 6.52 6.99 -12.02
N VAL A 19 7.68 6.69 -11.43
CA VAL A 19 8.17 5.31 -11.23
C VAL A 19 7.25 4.52 -10.30
N PHE A 20 6.75 5.17 -9.25
CA PHE A 20 5.78 4.56 -8.33
C PHE A 20 4.51 4.13 -9.05
N ARG A 21 3.91 5.04 -9.85
CA ARG A 21 2.68 4.75 -10.60
C ARG A 21 2.91 3.65 -11.64
N GLU A 22 4.07 3.62 -12.30
CA GLU A 22 4.44 2.54 -13.21
C GLU A 22 4.52 1.19 -12.49
N LYS A 23 5.19 1.12 -11.33
CA LYS A 23 5.23 -0.10 -10.50
C LYS A 23 3.84 -0.54 -10.05
N VAL A 24 3.02 0.38 -9.57
CA VAL A 24 1.63 0.12 -9.13
C VAL A 24 0.77 -0.43 -10.27
N ALA A 25 0.89 0.11 -11.47
CA ALA A 25 0.12 -0.33 -12.64
C ALA A 25 0.50 -1.75 -13.10
N ASN A 26 1.69 -2.24 -12.74
CA ASN A 26 2.17 -3.57 -13.11
C ASN A 26 1.82 -4.66 -12.08
N ILE A 27 1.15 -4.31 -10.98
CA ILE A 27 0.73 -5.27 -9.96
C ILE A 27 -0.63 -5.86 -10.34
N ASP A 28 -0.74 -7.18 -10.31
CA ASP A 28 -2.04 -7.85 -10.33
C ASP A 28 -2.71 -7.72 -8.96
N TRP A 29 -3.59 -6.73 -8.79
CA TRP A 29 -4.27 -6.46 -7.53
C TRP A 29 -5.31 -7.52 -7.14
N SER A 30 -5.75 -8.36 -8.10
CA SER A 30 -6.73 -9.41 -7.85
C SER A 30 -6.21 -10.48 -6.88
N GLN A 31 -4.89 -10.61 -6.76
CA GLN A 31 -4.24 -11.51 -5.79
C GLN A 31 -4.58 -11.17 -4.32
N TYR A 32 -5.09 -9.96 -4.06
CA TYR A 32 -5.53 -9.52 -2.74
C TYR A 32 -7.03 -9.69 -2.51
N ALA A 33 -7.75 -10.33 -3.43
CA ALA A 33 -9.17 -10.63 -3.31
C ALA A 33 -9.50 -11.27 -1.95
N ASP A 34 -10.50 -10.71 -1.27
CA ASP A 34 -10.99 -11.17 0.04
C ASP A 34 -9.95 -11.16 1.19
N LYS A 35 -8.76 -10.61 0.97
CA LYS A 35 -7.70 -10.55 1.98
C LYS A 35 -7.83 -9.30 2.86
N ARG A 36 -7.11 -9.33 3.99
CA ARG A 36 -6.83 -8.14 4.81
C ARG A 36 -5.40 -7.71 4.51
N VAL A 37 -5.19 -6.45 4.18
CA VAL A 37 -3.90 -5.91 3.75
C VAL A 37 -3.45 -4.78 4.68
N LEU A 38 -2.19 -4.82 5.09
CA LEU A 38 -1.50 -3.74 5.80
C LEU A 38 -0.58 -3.02 4.80
N ILE A 39 -0.74 -1.71 4.64
CA ILE A 39 0.25 -0.86 3.96
C ILE A 39 1.20 -0.32 5.02
N LYS A 40 2.45 -0.77 4.96
CA LYS A 40 3.51 -0.38 5.87
C LYS A 40 4.44 0.63 5.22
N GLY A 41 4.68 1.73 5.93
CA GLY A 41 5.60 2.79 5.52
C GLY A 41 7.08 2.40 5.62
N CYS A 42 7.94 3.36 5.29
CA CYS A 42 9.37 3.28 5.50
C CYS A 42 9.78 4.04 6.76
N SER A 43 10.74 3.50 7.53
CA SER A 43 11.39 4.23 8.63
C SER A 43 12.60 5.05 8.16
N GLU A 44 13.12 4.78 6.97
CA GLU A 44 14.38 5.35 6.47
C GLU A 44 14.16 6.57 5.58
N VAL A 45 13.04 6.60 4.83
CA VAL A 45 12.73 7.68 3.89
C VAL A 45 11.31 8.22 4.13
N PRO A 46 11.09 9.54 4.00
CA PRO A 46 9.77 10.11 4.16
C PRO A 46 8.84 9.63 3.03
N ILE A 47 7.73 8.98 3.41
CA ILE A 47 6.73 8.52 2.44
C ILE A 47 5.61 9.56 2.34
N PRO A 48 5.39 10.15 1.16
CA PRO A 48 4.30 11.10 0.97
C PRO A 48 2.93 10.43 1.06
N THR A 49 1.94 11.18 1.56
CA THR A 49 0.57 10.69 1.75
C THR A 49 -0.05 10.15 0.47
N TRP A 50 0.25 10.74 -0.70
CA TRP A 50 -0.30 10.30 -1.97
C TRP A 50 0.02 8.83 -2.28
N ALA A 51 1.15 8.29 -1.83
CA ALA A 51 1.53 6.90 -2.09
C ALA A 51 0.58 5.93 -1.38
N TYR A 52 0.23 6.22 -0.13
CA TYR A 52 -0.77 5.46 0.63
C TYR A 52 -2.15 5.53 -0.04
N LEU A 53 -2.55 6.71 -0.51
CA LEU A 53 -3.86 6.91 -1.13
C LEU A 53 -3.99 6.14 -2.45
N ILE A 54 -2.94 6.13 -3.28
CA ILE A 54 -2.93 5.38 -4.54
C ILE A 54 -3.05 3.87 -4.27
N LEU A 55 -2.21 3.30 -3.39
CA LEU A 55 -2.30 1.88 -3.06
C LEU A 55 -3.67 1.52 -2.49
N THR A 56 -4.23 2.40 -1.67
CA THR A 56 -5.57 2.20 -1.09
C THR A 56 -6.64 2.16 -2.18
N ALA A 57 -6.58 3.06 -3.17
CA ALA A 57 -7.54 3.10 -4.27
C ALA A 57 -7.51 1.81 -5.12
N GLU A 58 -6.31 1.28 -5.41
CA GLU A 58 -6.18 0.01 -6.13
C GLU A 58 -6.71 -1.16 -5.30
N LEU A 59 -6.27 -1.28 -4.04
CA LEU A 59 -6.65 -2.38 -3.16
C LEU A 59 -8.15 -2.42 -2.82
N ALA A 60 -8.78 -1.25 -2.65
CA ALA A 60 -10.18 -1.13 -2.23
C ALA A 60 -11.15 -1.90 -3.15
N GLN A 61 -10.77 -2.10 -4.41
CA GLN A 61 -11.55 -2.85 -5.39
C GLN A 61 -11.60 -4.36 -5.08
N PHE A 62 -10.60 -4.91 -4.38
CA PHE A 62 -10.42 -6.37 -4.23
C PHE A 62 -10.47 -6.85 -2.77
N VAL A 63 -9.92 -6.08 -1.83
CA VAL A 63 -9.69 -6.52 -0.45
C VAL A 63 -10.93 -6.46 0.45
N LYS A 64 -10.93 -7.19 1.57
CA LYS A 64 -11.92 -7.02 2.66
C LYS A 64 -11.62 -5.80 3.53
N ARG A 65 -10.36 -5.58 3.87
CA ARG A 65 -9.94 -4.51 4.79
C ARG A 65 -8.53 -4.02 4.46
N ILE A 66 -8.31 -2.72 4.63
CA ILE A 66 -6.99 -2.09 4.53
C ILE A 66 -6.65 -1.47 5.88
N TYR A 67 -5.38 -1.60 6.26
CA TYR A 67 -4.80 -1.03 7.46
C TYR A 67 -3.53 -0.25 7.10
N PHE A 68 -3.19 0.78 7.87
CA PHE A 68 -1.93 1.49 7.82
C PHE A 68 -1.11 1.26 9.09
N GLY A 69 0.21 1.35 8.98
CA GLY A 69 1.14 1.36 10.12
C GLY A 69 1.84 0.02 10.34
N GLU A 70 2.01 -0.37 11.60
CA GLU A 70 2.73 -1.58 12.01
C GLU A 70 1.77 -2.68 12.46
N LEU A 71 2.20 -3.94 12.38
CA LEU A 71 1.36 -5.10 12.73
C LEU A 71 0.70 -5.01 14.12
N ARG A 72 1.39 -4.41 15.11
CA ARG A 72 0.90 -4.28 16.49
C ARG A 72 0.18 -2.95 16.78
N SER A 73 0.22 -1.99 15.85
CA SER A 73 -0.42 -0.67 15.99
C SER A 73 -1.19 -0.28 14.72
N ALA A 74 -1.69 -1.28 13.99
CA ALA A 74 -2.33 -1.11 12.71
C ALA A 74 -3.64 -0.32 12.85
N VAL A 75 -3.76 0.76 12.09
CA VAL A 75 -4.97 1.58 12.03
C VAL A 75 -5.79 1.12 10.83
N LYS A 76 -7.04 0.71 11.06
CA LYS A 76 -7.97 0.31 10.01
C LYS A 76 -8.46 1.55 9.26
N ILE A 77 -8.27 1.59 7.94
CA ILE A 77 -8.62 2.75 7.11
C ILE A 77 -9.71 2.46 6.07
N PHE A 78 -9.91 1.20 5.72
CA PHE A 78 -10.95 0.80 4.77
C PHE A 78 -11.54 -0.55 5.16
N VAL A 79 -12.85 -0.69 4.94
CA VAL A 79 -13.60 -1.94 5.03
C VAL A 79 -14.50 -1.98 3.79
N LYS A 80 -14.46 -3.11 3.08
CA LYS A 80 -15.40 -3.39 2.01
C LYS A 80 -16.65 -4.02 2.63
N ASP A 81 -17.81 -3.45 2.33
CA ASP A 81 -19.11 -3.95 2.76
C ASP A 81 -19.42 -5.34 2.17
#